data_AF-A0A483IRU8-F1
#
_entry.id   AF-A0A483IRU8-F1
#
_cell.length_a   1.000
_cell.length_b   1.000
_cell.length_c   1.000
_cell.angle_alpha   90.00
_cell.angle_beta   90.00
_cell.angle_gamma   90.00
#
_symmetry.space_group_name_H-M   'P 1'
#
loop_
_entity.id
_entity.type
_entity.pdbx_description
1 polymer ?
#
loop_
_entity_poly.entity_id
_entity_poly.type
_entity_poly.pdbx_seq_one_letter_code
_entity_poly.pdbx_strand_id
1 'polypeptide(L)'
;MRKLKIGLALGAGAARGWSHIGVINALQRAGIEIDIVAGCSIGSLVGAAYACNRLPALESWVCSFSNWDVLKLMDLSWRRGGLLR
;
A
#
# COMPACT_ATOMS: atom_id res chain seq x y z
N MET A 1 13.37 23.06 20.89
CA MET A 1 13.05 23.16 19.45
C MET A 1 11.88 22.25 19.15
N ARG A 2 10.91 22.68 18.34
CA ARG A 2 9.72 21.87 18.00
C ARG A 2 10.11 20.82 16.95
N LYS A 3 9.87 19.53 17.23
CA LYS A 3 10.05 18.45 16.23
C LYS A 3 9.21 18.77 14.98
N LEU A 4 9.83 18.76 13.81
CA LEU A 4 9.12 18.87 12.53
C LEU A 4 8.27 17.63 12.34
N LYS A 5 6.98 17.81 12.02
CA LYS A 5 6.08 16.70 11.71
C LYS A 5 6.07 16.44 10.22
N ILE A 6 6.21 15.18 9.84
CA ILE A 6 6.23 14.72 8.45
C ILE A 6 4.94 13.95 8.15
N GLY A 7 4.21 14.41 7.13
CA GLY A 7 3.03 13.75 6.60
C GLY A 7 3.31 13.05 5.28
N LEU A 8 2.84 11.81 5.11
CA LEU A 8 2.94 11.02 3.89
C LEU A 8 1.56 10.78 3.27
N ALA A 9 1.37 11.17 2.01
CA ALA A 9 0.15 10.93 1.26
C ALA A 9 0.35 9.80 0.23
N LEU A 10 -0.44 8.73 0.34
CA LEU A 10 -0.37 7.53 -0.48
C LEU A 10 -1.56 7.45 -1.45
N GLY A 11 -1.29 7.63 -2.74
CA GLY A 11 -2.32 7.55 -3.78
C GLY A 11 -2.85 6.13 -4.03
N ALA A 12 -3.93 6.02 -4.80
CA ALA A 12 -4.37 4.75 -5.39
C ALA A 12 -3.39 4.29 -6.48
N GLY A 13 -3.47 3.01 -6.90
CA GLY A 13 -2.56 2.50 -7.93
C GLY A 13 -2.73 1.03 -8.30
N ALA A 14 -3.82 0.39 -7.88
CA ALA A 14 -4.08 -1.04 -8.04
C ALA A 14 -2.81 -1.87 -7.70
N ALA A 15 -2.43 -2.82 -8.57
CA ALA A 15 -1.26 -3.67 -8.38
C ALA A 15 0.06 -2.89 -8.25
N ARG A 16 0.23 -1.74 -8.94
CA ARG A 16 1.45 -0.93 -8.83
C ARG A 16 1.53 -0.20 -7.49
N GLY A 17 0.41 -0.03 -6.80
CA GLY A 17 0.38 0.65 -5.50
C GLY A 17 1.08 -0.11 -4.38
N TRP A 18 1.42 -1.39 -4.56
CA TRP A 18 2.28 -2.12 -3.63
C TRP A 18 3.68 -1.50 -3.48
N SER A 19 4.12 -0.72 -4.48
CA SER A 19 5.37 0.06 -4.41
C SER A 19 5.42 1.03 -3.22
N HIS A 20 4.28 1.45 -2.67
CA HIS A 20 4.21 2.27 -1.45
C HIS A 20 4.94 1.63 -0.26
N ILE A 21 4.96 0.29 -0.16
CA ILE A 21 5.72 -0.43 0.88
C ILE A 21 7.21 -0.13 0.75
N GLY A 22 7.74 -0.24 -0.48
CA GLY A 22 9.14 0.06 -0.78
C GLY A 22 9.52 1.52 -0.51
N VAL A 23 8.62 2.46 -0.82
CA VAL A 23 8.80 3.89 -0.52
C VAL A 23 8.94 4.12 0.98
N ILE A 24 8.02 3.56 1.79
CA ILE A 24 8.07 3.70 3.25
C ILE A 24 9.36 3.09 3.81
N ASN A 25 9.72 1.89 3.37
CA ASN A 25 10.97 1.24 3.78
C ASN A 25 12.21 2.08 3.42
N ALA A 26 12.21 2.75 2.25
CA ALA A 26 13.29 3.64 1.85
C ALA A 26 13.38 4.90 2.73
N LEU A 27 12.24 5.52 3.05
CA LEU A 27 12.17 6.68 3.96
C LEU A 27 12.69 6.32 5.36
N GLN A 28 12.29 5.17 5.91
CA GLN A 28 12.78 4.71 7.21
C GLN A 28 14.30 4.46 7.21
N ARG A 29 14.84 3.83 6.16
CA ARG A 29 16.30 3.65 6.02
C ARG A 29 17.06 4.98 5.91
N ALA A 30 16.42 6.02 5.37
CA ALA A 30 16.98 7.36 5.31
C ALA A 30 16.85 8.14 6.64
N GLY A 31 16.29 7.53 7.69
CA GLY A 31 16.05 8.18 8.98
C GLY A 31 14.87 9.15 8.98
N ILE A 32 13.98 9.08 7.97
CA ILE A 32 12.79 9.91 7.88
C ILE A 32 11.65 9.23 8.63
N GLU A 33 11.28 9.79 9.78
CA GLU A 33 10.15 9.34 10.60
C GLU A 33 8.85 9.99 10.08
N ILE A 34 7.87 9.17 9.72
CA ILE A 34 6.56 9.65 9.23
C ILE A 34 5.61 9.72 10.43
N ASP A 35 5.16 10.92 10.78
CA ASP A 35 4.25 11.13 11.91
C ASP A 35 2.78 10.93 11.54
N ILE A 36 2.43 11.21 10.28
CA ILE A 36 1.04 11.19 9.80
C ILE A 36 1.00 10.51 8.43
N VAL A 37 0.03 9.63 8.22
CA VAL A 37 -0.22 9.00 6.92
C VAL A 37 -1.66 9.22 6.49
N ALA A 38 -1.85 9.56 5.21
CA ALA A 38 -3.14 9.58 4.54
C ALA A 38 -3.06 8.68 3.31
N GLY A 39 -4.12 7.92 3.01
CA GLY A 39 -4.08 6.97 1.90
C GLY A 39 -5.42 6.80 1.20
N CYS A 40 -5.39 6.45 -0.08
CA CYS A 40 -6.57 6.09 -0.90
C CYS A 40 -6.43 4.68 -1.50
N SER A 41 -7.49 3.85 -1.40
CA SER A 41 -7.53 2.48 -1.92
C SER A 41 -6.34 1.64 -1.39
N ILE A 42 -5.48 1.13 -2.27
CA ILE A 42 -4.25 0.41 -1.90
C ILE A 42 -3.33 1.24 -1.00
N GLY A 43 -3.28 2.57 -1.20
CA GLY A 43 -2.55 3.48 -0.33
C GLY A 43 -3.14 3.56 1.07
N SER A 44 -4.46 3.43 1.24
CA SER A 44 -5.10 3.35 2.55
C SER A 44 -4.70 2.06 3.27
N LEU A 45 -4.66 0.93 2.56
CA LEU A 45 -4.26 -0.37 3.13
C LEU A 45 -2.80 -0.34 3.61
N VAL A 46 -1.89 0.11 2.74
CA VAL A 46 -0.47 0.23 3.08
C VAL A 46 -0.25 1.24 4.21
N GLY A 47 -0.92 2.39 4.15
CA GLY A 47 -0.85 3.42 5.20
C GLY A 47 -1.36 2.93 6.55
N ALA A 48 -2.46 2.18 6.58
CA ALA A 48 -2.98 1.56 7.80
C ALA A 48 -2.02 0.51 8.35
N ALA A 49 -1.44 -0.35 7.50
CA ALA A 49 -0.45 -1.32 7.91
C ALA A 49 0.79 -0.65 8.50
N TYR A 50 1.26 0.46 7.92
CA TYR A 50 2.33 1.27 8.48
C TYR A 50 1.97 1.82 9.87
N ALA A 51 0.82 2.51 9.99
CA ALA A 51 0.38 3.11 11.25
C ALA A 51 0.19 2.07 12.38
N CYS A 52 -0.15 0.82 12.04
CA CYS A 52 -0.32 -0.26 13.00
C CYS A 52 0.95 -1.09 13.27
N ASN A 53 2.12 -0.70 12.76
CA ASN A 53 3.37 -1.49 12.85
C ASN A 53 3.26 -2.90 12.24
N ARG A 54 2.48 -3.03 11.16
CA ARG A 54 2.23 -4.30 10.43
C ARG A 54 2.79 -4.30 9.01
N LEU A 55 3.56 -3.27 8.63
CA LEU A 55 4.13 -3.15 7.29
C LEU A 55 4.97 -4.38 6.87
N PRO A 56 5.84 -4.98 7.71
CA PRO A 56 6.61 -6.17 7.31
C PRO A 56 5.74 -7.40 7.05
N ALA A 57 4.66 -7.58 7.82
CA ALA A 57 3.71 -8.67 7.62
C ALA A 57 2.93 -8.48 6.32
N LEU A 58 2.53 -7.24 6.00
CA LEU A 58 1.91 -6.90 4.72
C LEU A 58 2.87 -7.16 3.56
N GLU A 59 4.13 -6.74 3.68
CA GLU A 59 5.18 -6.97 2.67
C GLU A 59 5.36 -8.46 2.38
N SER A 60 5.48 -9.29 3.41
CA SER A 60 5.59 -10.75 3.25
C SER A 60 4.37 -11.36 2.54
N TRP A 61 3.16 -10.92 2.88
CA TRP A 61 1.93 -11.38 2.22
C TRP A 61 1.88 -10.98 0.75
N VAL A 62 2.20 -9.72 0.43
CA VAL A 62 2.21 -9.22 -0.95
C VAL A 62 3.27 -9.94 -1.80
N CYS A 63 4.47 -10.16 -1.26
CA CYS A 63 5.55 -10.87 -1.95
C CYS A 63 5.26 -12.37 -2.14
N SER A 64 4.28 -12.93 -1.43
CA SER A 64 3.84 -14.33 -1.62
C SER A 64 2.88 -14.52 -2.81
N PHE A 65 2.42 -13.44 -3.43
CA PHE A 65 1.48 -13.52 -4.54
C PHE A 65 2.11 -14.09 -5.80
N SER A 66 1.41 -15.02 -6.43
CA SER A 66 1.66 -15.39 -7.82
C SER A 66 1.07 -14.35 -8.77
N ASN A 67 1.53 -14.32 -10.03
CA ASN A 67 0.94 -13.45 -11.08
C ASN A 67 -0.58 -13.63 -11.23
N TRP A 68 -1.10 -14.82 -10.90
CA TRP A 68 -2.53 -15.13 -10.92
C TRP A 68 -3.31 -14.54 -9.74
N ASP A 69 -2.69 -14.32 -8.59
CA ASP A 69 -3.35 -13.76 -7.40
C ASP A 69 -3.55 -12.24 -7.55
N VAL A 70 -2.61 -11.57 -8.21
CA VAL A 70 -2.73 -10.15 -8.58
C VAL A 70 -3.92 -9.94 -9.54
N LEU A 71 -4.10 -10.87 -10.49
CA LEU A 71 -5.22 -10.88 -11.44
C LEU A 71 -6.57 -11.19 -10.79
N LYS A 72 -6.62 -11.96 -9.68
CA LYS A 72 -7.84 -12.22 -8.89
C LYS A 72 -8.25 -11.07 -7.97
N LEU A 73 -7.29 -10.23 -7.57
CA LEU A 73 -7.54 -9.00 -6.81
C LEU A 73 -8.17 -7.90 -7.67
N MET A 74 -7.93 -7.94 -8.98
CA MET A 74 -8.77 -7.26 -9.95
C MET A 74 -10.02 -8.10 -10.11
N ASP A 75 -11.18 -7.63 -9.63
CA ASP A 75 -12.45 -8.35 -9.65
C ASP A 75 -12.98 -8.51 -11.10
N LEU A 76 -12.25 -9.23 -11.95
CA LEU A 76 -12.57 -9.50 -13.35
C LEU A 76 -13.63 -10.60 -13.39
N SER A 77 -14.87 -10.21 -13.13
CA SER A 77 -16.01 -11.09 -13.31
C SER A 77 -16.39 -11.15 -14.81
N TRP A 78 -16.27 -12.33 -15.44
CA TRP A 78 -16.79 -12.61 -16.79
C TRP A 78 -18.19 -13.26 -16.77
N ARG A 79 -18.87 -13.28 -15.62
CA ARG A 79 -20.23 -13.85 -15.54
C ARG A 79 -21.26 -12.76 -15.85
N ARG A 80 -21.65 -12.71 -17.13
CA ARG A 80 -22.71 -11.89 -17.77
C ARG A 80 -22.35 -10.42 -18.05
N GLY A 81 -21.51 -10.20 -19.06
CA GLY A 81 -21.71 -9.10 -20.01
C GLY A 81 -21.50 -7.65 -19.55
N GLY A 82 -20.70 -7.40 -18.52
CA GLY A 82 -20.35 -6.03 -18.11
C GLY A 82 -18.96 -5.97 -17.51
N LEU A 83 -18.08 -5.17 -18.11
CA LEU A 83 -16.81 -4.78 -17.50
C LEU A 83 -17.15 -3.78 -16.38
N LEU A 84 -16.95 -4.21 -15.13
CA LEU A 84 -17.27 -3.54 -13.85
C LEU A 84 -18.59 -4.00 -13.20
N ARG A 85 -18.48 -4.27 -11.90
CA ARG A 85 -19.57 -4.22 -10.92
C ARG A 85 -19.42 -2.94 -10.11
#